data_AF-A0A9D5QCK0-F1
#
_entry.id   AF-A0A9D5QCK0-F1
#
_cell.length_a   1.000
_cell.length_b   1.000
_cell.length_c   1.000
_cell.angle_alpha   90.00
_cell.angle_beta   90.00
_cell.angle_gamma   90.00
#
_symmetry.space_group_name_H-M   'P 1'
#
loop_
_entity.id
_entity.type
_entity.pdbx_description
1 polymer ?
#
loop_
_entity_poly.entity_id
_entity_poly.type
_entity_poly.pdbx_seq_one_letter_code
_entity_poly.pdbx_strand_id
1 'polypeptide(L)'
;MDKAYRSIVKAITWRVIGTLMLGTISYLITGSIKHTTLITIIFEVVQLINYFWHERVWMQIKWGKVVHPLSVLPVSKKIAPEHMEILAKKLNEWGYLDQTKPPKPRRKLKPRRSKVLIPLGARLKKETIG
;
A
#
# COMPACT_ATOMS: atom_id res chain seq x y z
N MET A 1 10.17 17.32 -6.26
CA MET A 1 8.81 17.64 -5.77
C MET A 1 7.99 18.16 -6.95
N ASP A 2 7.42 17.27 -7.76
CA ASP A 2 6.35 17.68 -8.66
C ASP A 2 5.13 17.98 -7.81
N LYS A 3 4.81 19.27 -7.79
CA LYS A 3 4.01 19.92 -6.75
C LYS A 3 2.57 19.44 -6.87
N ALA A 4 1.97 19.01 -5.76
CA ALA A 4 0.57 18.60 -5.65
C ALA A 4 -0.42 19.51 -6.42
N TYR A 5 -0.07 20.78 -6.57
CA TYR A 5 -0.74 21.76 -7.43
C TYR A 5 -1.02 21.27 -8.87
N ARG A 6 -0.04 20.67 -9.57
CA ARG A 6 -0.24 20.19 -10.96
C ARG A 6 -1.31 19.10 -11.03
N SER A 7 -1.33 18.21 -10.04
CA SER A 7 -2.30 17.11 -9.95
C SER A 7 -3.71 17.62 -9.64
N ILE A 8 -3.83 18.63 -8.76
CA ILE A 8 -5.11 19.26 -8.43
C ILE A 8 -5.68 19.98 -9.65
N VAL A 9 -4.88 20.80 -10.34
CA VAL A 9 -5.31 21.51 -11.54
C VAL A 9 -5.79 20.53 -12.60
N LYS A 10 -5.03 19.46 -12.87
CA LYS A 10 -5.43 18.41 -13.82
C LYS A 10 -6.74 17.74 -13.43
N ALA A 11 -6.94 17.45 -12.15
CA ALA A 11 -8.18 16.84 -11.66
C ALA A 11 -9.39 17.77 -11.87
N ILE A 12 -9.23 19.07 -11.59
CA ILE A 12 -10.28 20.07 -11.80
C ILE A 12 -10.57 20.20 -13.30
N THR A 13 -9.55 20.30 -14.15
CA THR A 13 -9.70 20.35 -15.61
C THR A 13 -10.48 19.14 -16.13
N TRP A 14 -10.16 17.94 -15.65
CA TRP A 14 -10.87 16.73 -16.05
C TRP A 14 -12.35 16.76 -15.64
N ARG A 15 -12.67 17.28 -14.45
CA ARG A 15 -14.05 17.40 -13.96
C ARG A 15 -14.86 18.40 -14.79
N VAL A 16 -14.30 19.58 -15.04
CA VAL A 16 -14.97 20.61 -15.84
C VAL A 16 -15.26 20.12 -17.25
N ILE A 17 -14.29 19.46 -17.90
CA ILE A 17 -14.48 18.92 -19.25
C ILE A 17 -15.56 17.82 -19.26
N GLY A 18 -15.54 16.91 -18.29
CA GLY A 18 -16.51 15.82 -18.22
C GLY A 18 -17.95 16.31 -18.04
N THR A 19 -18.18 17.22 -17.08
CA THR A 19 -19.52 17.77 -16.81
C THR A 19 -20.02 18.62 -17.97
N LEU A 20 -19.14 19.44 -18.60
CA LEU A 20 -19.51 20.20 -19.79
C LEU A 20 -19.85 19.30 -20.97
N MET A 21 -19.04 18.29 -21.26
CA MET A 21 -19.26 17.38 -22.37
C MET A 21 -20.58 16.62 -22.21
N LEU A 22 -20.86 16.10 -21.01
CA LEU A 22 -22.12 15.42 -20.74
C LEU A 22 -23.32 16.37 -20.86
N GLY A 23 -23.23 17.57 -20.29
CA GLY A 23 -24.28 18.58 -20.40
C GLY A 23 -24.56 18.95 -21.86
N THR A 24 -23.52 19.20 -22.65
CA THR A 24 -23.63 19.51 -24.08
C THR A 24 -24.26 18.34 -24.86
N ILE A 25 -23.78 17.12 -24.68
CA ILE A 25 -24.33 15.94 -25.38
C ILE A 25 -25.79 15.70 -24.98
N SER A 26 -26.09 15.78 -23.69
CA SER A 26 -27.45 15.57 -23.18
C SER A 26 -28.41 16.64 -23.68
N TYR A 27 -27.96 17.89 -23.82
CA TYR A 27 -28.77 18.96 -24.40
C TYR A 27 -28.99 18.78 -25.90
N LEU A 28 -27.94 18.39 -26.66
CA LEU A 28 -28.06 18.12 -28.09
C LEU A 28 -29.04 16.98 -28.39
N ILE A 29 -29.06 15.94 -27.55
CA ILE A 29 -29.99 14.81 -27.71
C ILE A 29 -31.41 15.20 -27.31
N THR A 30 -31.58 15.91 -26.20
CA THR A 30 -32.92 16.11 -25.62
C THR A 30 -33.60 17.42 -26.07
N GLY A 31 -32.85 18.42 -26.52
CA GLY A 31 -33.34 19.76 -26.87
C GLY A 31 -33.93 20.57 -25.71
N SER A 32 -33.92 20.03 -24.48
CA SER A 32 -34.56 20.63 -23.31
C SER A 32 -33.58 20.75 -22.14
N ILE A 33 -33.52 21.96 -21.58
CA ILE A 33 -32.67 22.28 -20.41
C ILE A 33 -33.12 21.48 -19.18
N LYS A 34 -34.44 21.26 -19.00
CA LYS A 34 -34.98 20.54 -17.83
C LYS A 34 -34.45 19.11 -17.75
N HIS A 35 -34.45 18.38 -18.87
CA HIS A 35 -33.95 17.01 -18.91
C HIS A 35 -32.43 16.96 -18.80
N THR A 36 -31.72 17.90 -19.42
CA THR A 36 -30.26 18.01 -19.36
C THR A 36 -29.77 18.17 -17.92
N THR A 37 -30.41 19.07 -17.15
CA THR A 37 -30.09 19.28 -15.74
C THR A 37 -30.32 18.01 -14.92
N LEU A 38 -31.43 17.30 -15.16
CA LEU A 38 -31.74 16.05 -14.47
C LEU A 38 -30.66 14.99 -14.71
N ILE A 39 -30.28 14.78 -15.98
CA ILE A 39 -29.26 13.79 -16.37
C ILE A 39 -27.92 14.14 -15.74
N THR A 40 -27.54 15.42 -15.75
CA THR A 40 -26.27 15.89 -15.20
C THR A 40 -26.19 15.66 -13.68
N ILE A 41 -27.27 15.95 -12.94
CA ILE A 41 -27.32 15.72 -11.48
C ILE A 41 -27.20 14.23 -11.16
N ILE A 42 -27.94 13.37 -11.87
CA ILE A 42 -27.88 11.92 -11.68
C ILE A 42 -26.47 11.41 -11.96
N PHE A 43 -25.83 11.89 -13.02
CA PHE A 43 -24.48 11.49 -13.37
C PHE A 43 -23.45 11.83 -12.29
N GLU A 44 -23.50 13.03 -11.70
CA GLU A 44 -22.60 13.40 -10.59
C GLU A 44 -22.77 12.44 -9.39
N VAL A 45 -24.00 12.06 -9.05
CA VAL A 45 -24.28 11.08 -7.98
C VAL A 45 -23.73 9.70 -8.34
N VAL A 46 -23.97 9.22 -9.56
CA VAL A 46 -23.44 7.93 -10.04
C VAL A 46 -21.92 7.94 -10.01
N GLN A 47 -21.28 9.04 -10.37
CA GLN A 47 -19.82 9.17 -10.36
C GLN A 47 -19.24 9.05 -8.94
N LEU A 48 -19.94 9.56 -7.91
CA LEU A 48 -19.54 9.38 -6.51
C LEU A 48 -19.63 7.91 -6.09
N ILE A 49 -20.72 7.24 -6.44
CA ILE A 49 -20.92 5.81 -6.14
C ILE A 49 -19.86 4.97 -6.87
N ASN A 50 -19.65 5.25 -8.16
CA ASN A 50 -18.64 4.58 -8.98
C ASN A 50 -17.24 4.79 -8.41
N TYR A 51 -16.88 5.99 -7.95
CA TYR A 51 -15.59 6.24 -7.32
C TYR A 51 -15.40 5.39 -6.06
N PHE A 52 -16.41 5.35 -5.19
CA PHE A 52 -16.35 4.52 -3.99
C PHE A 52 -16.19 3.04 -4.34
N TRP A 53 -16.98 2.54 -5.28
CA TRP A 53 -16.93 1.14 -5.67
C TRP A 53 -15.61 0.78 -6.36
N HIS A 54 -15.13 1.67 -7.23
CA HIS A 54 -13.83 1.57 -7.88
C HIS A 54 -12.71 1.46 -6.85
N GLU A 55 -12.68 2.32 -5.81
CA GLU A 55 -11.67 2.24 -4.75
C GLU A 55 -11.73 0.88 -4.01
N ARG A 56 -12.93 0.36 -3.75
CA ARG A 56 -13.10 -0.95 -3.09
C ARG A 56 -12.60 -2.11 -3.95
N VAL A 57 -12.92 -2.10 -5.24
CA VAL A 57 -12.44 -3.10 -6.21
C VAL A 57 -10.93 -2.96 -6.39
N TRP A 58 -10.43 -1.73 -6.51
CA TRP A 58 -9.01 -1.43 -6.68
C TRP A 58 -8.16 -1.92 -5.49
N MET A 59 -8.67 -1.79 -4.26
CA MET A 59 -7.99 -2.31 -3.08
C MET A 59 -7.76 -3.83 -3.13
N GLN A 60 -8.65 -4.58 -3.80
CA GLN A 60 -8.52 -6.03 -3.98
C GLN A 60 -7.50 -6.38 -5.07
N ILE A 61 -7.30 -5.50 -6.04
CA ILE A 61 -6.34 -5.68 -7.13
C ILE A 61 -4.92 -5.44 -6.60
N LYS A 62 -4.08 -6.49 -6.57
CA LYS A 62 -2.68 -6.41 -6.11
C LYS A 62 -1.71 -5.84 -7.16
N TRP A 63 -2.22 -5.20 -8.20
CA TRP A 63 -1.41 -4.73 -9.32
C TRP A 63 -0.43 -3.63 -8.88
N GLY A 64 0.84 -3.77 -9.24
CA GLY A 64 1.87 -2.75 -8.97
C GLY A 64 2.37 -2.63 -7.53
N LYS A 65 1.97 -3.52 -6.60
CA LYS A 65 2.55 -3.55 -5.25
C LYS A 65 3.99 -4.09 -5.33
N VAL A 66 4.98 -3.19 -5.36
CA VAL A 66 6.39 -3.54 -5.18
C VAL A 66 6.58 -3.96 -3.72
N VAL A 67 6.41 -5.24 -3.45
CA VAL A 67 6.72 -5.80 -2.13
C VAL A 67 8.23 -5.77 -1.99
N HIS A 68 8.73 -4.86 -1.15
CA HIS A 68 10.16 -4.78 -0.88
C HIS A 68 10.62 -6.14 -0.31
N PRO A 69 11.71 -6.74 -0.79
CA PRO A 69 12.12 -8.09 -0.38
C PRO A 69 12.40 -8.21 1.13
N LEU A 70 12.64 -7.08 1.82
CA LEU A 70 12.83 -7.02 3.28
C LEU A 70 11.53 -6.82 4.07
N SER A 71 10.37 -6.60 3.45
CA SER A 71 9.10 -6.43 4.17
C SER A 71 8.61 -7.72 4.83
N VAL A 72 9.18 -8.87 4.44
CA VAL A 72 8.92 -10.18 5.05
C VAL A 72 9.58 -10.35 6.43
N LEU A 73 10.55 -9.49 6.77
CA LEU A 73 11.24 -9.60 8.05
C LEU A 73 10.35 -9.03 9.16
N PRO A 74 10.16 -9.74 10.29
CA PRO A 74 9.34 -9.27 11.41
C PRO A 74 10.07 -8.19 12.21
N VAL A 75 10.30 -7.02 11.61
CA VAL A 75 10.88 -5.85 12.28
C VAL A 75 9.74 -5.03 12.86
N SER A 76 9.25 -5.44 14.03
CA SER A 76 8.08 -4.84 14.68
C SER A 76 8.32 -3.42 15.23
N LYS A 77 9.57 -2.96 15.32
CA LYS A 77 9.94 -1.69 15.96
C LYS A 77 10.59 -0.76 14.94
N LYS A 78 10.01 0.43 14.72
CA LYS A 78 10.66 1.51 13.97
C LYS A 78 11.98 1.86 14.64
N ILE A 79 13.06 1.85 13.86
CA ILE A 79 14.42 2.10 14.35
C ILE A 79 14.57 3.60 14.66
N ALA A 80 15.03 3.95 15.87
CA ALA A 80 15.33 5.32 16.25
C ALA A 80 16.51 5.88 15.41
N PRO A 81 16.57 7.20 15.15
CA PRO A 81 17.59 7.79 14.28
C PRO A 81 19.03 7.48 14.72
N GLU A 82 19.28 7.42 16.03
CA GLU A 82 20.59 7.06 16.61
C GLU A 82 21.08 5.67 16.16
N HIS A 83 20.18 4.68 16.12
CA HIS A 83 20.54 3.33 15.73
C HIS A 83 20.83 3.21 14.23
N MET A 84 20.32 4.13 13.40
CA MET A 84 20.59 4.16 11.97
C MET A 84 22.04 4.57 11.68
N GLU A 85 22.59 5.51 12.45
CA GLU A 85 23.99 5.93 12.31
C GLU A 85 24.94 4.79 12.69
N ILE A 86 24.65 4.08 13.78
CA ILE A 86 25.41 2.90 14.21
C ILE A 86 25.34 1.79 13.14
N LEU A 87 24.16 1.54 12.58
CA LEU A 87 23.98 0.56 11.52
C LEU A 87 24.72 0.97 10.25
N ALA A 88 24.64 2.24 9.83
CA ALA A 88 25.34 2.74 8.66
C ALA A 88 26.85 2.60 8.79
N LYS A 89 27.40 2.95 9.97
CA LYS A 89 28.83 2.77 10.27
C LYS A 89 29.24 1.30 10.15
N LYS A 90 28.50 0.38 10.80
CA LYS A 90 28.77 -1.07 10.72
C LYS A 90 28.60 -1.64 9.32
N LEU A 91 27.61 -1.18 8.57
CA LEU A 91 27.37 -1.62 7.19
C LEU A 91 28.51 -1.20 6.27
N ASN A 92 29.06 -0.01 6.48
CA ASN A 92 30.24 0.46 5.78
C ASN A 92 31.48 -0.37 6.14
N GLU A 93 31.72 -0.60 7.43
CA GLU A 93 32.80 -1.48 7.93
C GLU A 93 32.70 -2.90 7.34
N TRP A 94 31.49 -3.44 7.23
CA TRP A 94 31.23 -4.75 6.63
C TRP A 94 31.24 -4.75 5.10
N GLY A 95 31.39 -3.59 4.47
CA GLY A 95 31.46 -3.42 3.01
C GLY A 95 30.14 -3.65 2.28
N TYR A 96 28.99 -3.54 2.95
CA TYR A 96 27.67 -3.71 2.33
C TYR A 96 27.23 -2.50 1.50
N LEU A 97 27.75 -1.31 1.82
CA LEU A 97 27.47 -0.07 1.07
C LEU A 97 28.41 0.12 -0.14
N ASP A 98 29.46 -0.69 -0.22
CA ASP A 98 30.45 -0.69 -1.28
C ASP A 98 30.01 -1.64 -2.41
N GLN A 99 29.34 -1.09 -3.43
CA GLN A 99 28.78 -1.85 -4.55
C GLN A 99 29.85 -2.47 -5.47
N THR A 100 31.14 -2.15 -5.27
CA THR A 100 32.24 -2.64 -6.12
C THR A 100 32.71 -4.05 -5.74
N LYS A 101 32.30 -4.55 -4.57
CA LYS A 101 32.68 -5.88 -4.08
C LYS A 101 31.63 -6.95 -4.42
N PRO A 102 32.05 -8.18 -4.73
CA PRO A 102 31.11 -9.25 -5.05
C PRO A 102 30.20 -9.54 -3.84
N PRO A 103 28.91 -9.89 -4.07
CA PRO A 103 27.98 -10.18 -2.99
C PRO A 103 28.51 -11.35 -2.15
N LYS A 104 28.65 -11.12 -0.84
CA LYS A 104 29.10 -12.16 0.10
C LYS A 104 28.17 -13.37 0.00
N PRO A 105 28.69 -14.61 -0.08
CA PRO A 105 27.86 -15.79 -0.20
C PRO A 105 26.86 -15.86 0.94
N ARG A 106 25.58 -16.12 0.64
CA ARG A 106 24.52 -16.19 1.64
C ARG A 106 24.92 -17.19 2.73
N ARG A 107 25.26 -16.68 3.91
CA ARG A 107 25.51 -17.51 5.09
C ARG A 107 24.20 -18.25 5.37
N LYS A 108 24.18 -19.57 5.18
CA LYS A 108 23.01 -20.39 5.50
C LYS A 108 22.66 -20.13 6.96
N LEU A 109 21.59 -19.37 7.19
CA LEU A 109 21.08 -19.12 8.53
C LEU A 109 20.65 -20.47 9.07
N LYS A 110 21.41 -21.00 10.06
CA LYS A 110 20.95 -22.16 10.82
C LYS A 110 19.57 -21.77 11.39
N PRO A 111 18.52 -22.59 11.22
CA PRO A 111 17.24 -22.29 11.83
C PRO A 111 17.50 -22.08 13.32
N ARG A 112 17.18 -20.87 13.80
CA ARG A 112 17.30 -20.55 15.22
C ARG A 112 16.33 -21.49 15.90
N ARG A 113 16.84 -22.56 16.53
CA ARG A 113 16.02 -23.50 17.32
C ARG A 113 15.19 -22.63 18.26
N SER A 114 13.91 -22.46 17.96
CA SER A 114 12.96 -21.97 18.95
C SER A 114 13.11 -22.93 20.10
N LYS A 115 13.40 -22.40 21.30
CA LYS A 115 13.38 -23.22 22.51
C LYS A 115 12.02 -23.90 22.52
N VAL A 116 12.08 -25.22 22.38
CA VAL A 116 11.06 -26.23 22.61
C VAL A 116 9.87 -25.65 23.39
N LEU A 117 8.73 -25.47 22.71
CA LEU A 117 7.44 -25.46 23.41
C LEU A 117 7.25 -26.88 23.95
N ILE A 118 7.66 -27.09 25.20
CA ILE A 118 7.17 -28.23 25.97
C ILE A 118 5.67 -27.95 26.18
N PRO A 119 4.75 -28.83 25.75
CA PRO A 119 3.36 -28.67 26.13
C PRO A 119 3.28 -28.80 27.66
N LEU A 120 2.91 -27.71 28.32
CA LEU A 120 2.79 -27.60 29.77
C LEU A 120 1.87 -28.67 30.40
N GLY A 121 1.09 -29.39 29.59
CA GLY A 121 0.15 -30.43 30.03
C GLY A 121 0.77 -31.79 30.41
N ALA A 122 2.05 -32.06 30.12
CA ALA A 122 2.64 -33.37 30.40
C ALA A 122 3.24 -33.50 31.82
N ARG A 123 3.39 -32.41 32.57
CA ARG A 123 4.08 -32.43 33.88
C ARG A 123 3.16 -32.58 35.09
N LEU A 124 1.84 -32.46 34.94
CA LEU A 124 0.90 -32.52 36.07
C LEU A 124 0.24 -33.90 36.31
N LYS A 125 0.50 -34.92 35.46
CA LYS A 125 -0.14 -36.25 35.60
C LYS A 125 0.68 -37.27 36.41
N LYS A 126 1.85 -36.90 36.95
CA LYS A 126 2.72 -37.83 37.69
C LYS A 126 2.72 -37.65 39.22
N GLU A 127 1.93 -36.72 39.76
CA GLU A 127 1.87 -36.49 41.22
C GLU A 127 0.56 -36.96 41.88
N THR A 128 -0.38 -37.57 41.14
CA THR A 128 -1.67 -38.03 41.70
C THR A 128 -1.78 -39.55 41.82
N ILE A 129 -0.71 -40.29 41.52
CA ILE A 129 -0.68 -41.76 41.70
C ILE A 129 0.68 -42.11 42.31
N GLY A 130 0.72 -42.09 43.64
CA GLY A 130 1.85 -42.45 44.48
C GLY A 130 1.40 -42.49 45.92
#